data_AF-A0A9N9CB01-F1
#
_entry.id   AF-A0A9N9CB01-F1
#
_cell.length_a   1.000
_cell.length_b   1.000
_cell.length_c   1.000
_cell.angle_alpha   90.00
_cell.angle_beta   90.00
_cell.angle_gamma   90.00
#
_symmetry.space_group_name_H-M   'P 1'
#
loop_
_entity.id
_entity.type
_entity.pdbx_description
1 polymer ?
#
loop_
_entity_poly.entity_id
_entity_poly.type
_entity_poly.pdbx_seq_one_letter_code
_entity_poly.pdbx_strand_id
1 'polypeptide(L)'
;MLAITIVRHGESIGNIQRRWQGHTDSPLTNFGAQQAEQAGEALKHEKFTFAISSDLTRTMTTAKLILSRNIYFVTNPMEICTDFRLREQHFGNFEDKSLNIPVKYAITPPDPRLIKFVGEGAESLQDVFNRATTFISDLLTHYQQRRQQITCQQEYPHILIVSHSIFINEFLNALLSHKTLLRQQQPWQFVPLHNTSIFTLRVHPCDDHKQEPLRIEVIRNNYVEHLNGLIRQQGGIGSAVYDIKQKKISSFFQKKQQNSRIVTKREIMEDPMDED
;
A
#
# COMPACT_ATOMS: atom_id res chain seq x y z
N MET A 1 -19.91 0.54 4.89
CA MET A 1 -18.99 1.17 3.92
C MET A 1 -17.59 0.63 4.18
N LEU A 2 -16.79 0.42 3.14
CA LEU A 2 -15.37 0.05 3.24
C LEU A 2 -14.55 1.21 2.66
N ALA A 3 -13.62 1.75 3.44
CA ALA A 3 -12.68 2.76 2.94
C ALA A 3 -11.37 2.08 2.51
N ILE A 4 -10.87 2.44 1.33
CA ILE A 4 -9.60 1.94 0.79
C ILE A 4 -8.72 3.13 0.48
N THR A 5 -7.53 3.18 1.06
CA THR A 5 -6.47 4.11 0.64
C THR A 5 -5.36 3.32 0.00
N ILE A 6 -5.15 3.51 -1.30
CA ILE A 6 -4.10 2.84 -2.05
C ILE A 6 -3.00 3.83 -2.44
N VAL A 7 -1.75 3.48 -2.16
CA VAL A 7 -0.59 4.35 -2.32
C VAL A 7 0.47 3.65 -3.17
N ARG A 8 1.03 4.35 -4.15
CA ARG A 8 2.21 3.86 -4.90
C ARG A 8 3.44 3.91 -3.99
N HIS A 9 4.35 2.94 -4.09
CA HIS A 9 5.64 3.02 -3.40
C HIS A 9 6.42 4.32 -3.67
N GLY A 10 7.26 4.72 -2.71
CA GLY A 10 8.24 5.81 -2.87
C GLY A 10 9.29 5.52 -3.94
N GLU A 11 10.03 6.53 -4.38
CA GLU A 11 11.08 6.35 -5.39
C GLU A 11 12.08 5.25 -4.99
N SER A 12 12.36 4.35 -5.92
CA SER A 12 13.34 3.27 -5.77
C SER A 12 14.63 3.52 -6.54
N ILE A 13 15.68 2.76 -6.22
CA ILE A 13 16.94 2.78 -6.98
C ILE A 13 16.70 2.46 -8.45
N GLY A 14 15.88 1.46 -8.77
CA GLY A 14 15.55 1.17 -10.16
C GLY A 14 14.77 2.30 -10.86
N ASN A 15 14.04 3.16 -10.13
CA ASN A 15 13.35 4.30 -10.74
C ASN A 15 14.36 5.32 -11.26
N ILE A 16 15.32 5.72 -10.42
CA ILE A 16 16.36 6.68 -10.81
C ILE A 16 17.30 6.12 -11.87
N GLN A 17 17.54 4.81 -11.86
CA GLN A 17 18.35 4.12 -12.85
C GLN A 17 17.59 3.85 -14.16
N ARG A 18 16.30 4.23 -14.22
CA ARG A 18 15.40 3.97 -15.36
C ARG A 18 15.45 2.51 -15.79
N ARG A 19 15.15 1.60 -14.87
CA ARG A 19 15.05 0.16 -15.12
C ARG A 19 13.61 -0.33 -15.09
N TRP A 20 13.32 -1.35 -15.88
CA TRP A 20 12.10 -2.15 -15.74
C TRP A 20 12.11 -2.81 -14.37
N GLN A 21 11.08 -2.53 -13.58
CA GLN A 21 10.93 -3.04 -12.22
C GLN A 21 9.54 -3.63 -12.06
N GLY A 22 9.43 -4.92 -12.36
CA GLY A 22 8.22 -5.66 -12.09
C GLY A 22 8.39 -6.35 -10.76
N HIS A 23 8.76 -7.63 -10.80
CA HIS A 23 9.01 -8.43 -9.60
C HIS A 23 10.44 -8.33 -9.08
N THR A 24 11.37 -7.75 -9.86
CA THR A 24 12.72 -7.45 -9.34
C THR A 24 12.60 -6.54 -8.13
N ASP A 25 13.24 -6.96 -7.04
CA ASP A 25 13.23 -6.17 -5.83
C ASP A 25 14.25 -5.02 -5.94
N SER A 26 13.83 -3.84 -5.49
CA SER A 26 14.67 -2.64 -5.49
C SER A 26 14.32 -1.85 -4.23
N PRO A 27 15.30 -1.45 -3.41
CA PRO A 27 15.04 -0.65 -2.23
C PRO A 27 14.66 0.79 -2.63
N LEU A 28 14.09 1.52 -1.65
CA LEU A 28 13.85 2.95 -1.79
C LEU A 28 15.17 3.73 -1.86
N THR A 29 15.13 4.89 -2.53
CA THR A 29 16.15 5.92 -2.32
C THR A 29 15.87 6.67 -1.02
N ASN A 30 16.85 7.41 -0.49
CA ASN A 30 16.60 8.33 0.63
C ASN A 30 15.49 9.34 0.32
N PHE A 31 15.42 9.83 -0.93
CA PHE A 31 14.34 10.70 -1.38
C PHE A 31 12.99 9.96 -1.40
N GLY A 32 12.96 8.71 -1.86
CA GLY A 32 11.76 7.87 -1.82
C GLY A 32 11.26 7.61 -0.41
N ALA A 33 12.16 7.46 0.56
CA ALA A 33 11.80 7.38 1.97
C ALA A 33 11.20 8.69 2.49
N GLN A 34 11.75 9.84 2.11
CA GLN A 34 11.16 11.15 2.45
C GLN A 34 9.76 11.33 1.84
N GLN A 35 9.56 10.91 0.59
CA GLN A 35 8.23 10.90 -0.03
C GLN A 35 7.24 10.06 0.78
N ALA A 36 7.65 8.87 1.23
CA ALA A 36 6.82 8.00 2.04
C ALA A 36 6.51 8.59 3.43
N GLU A 37 7.48 9.26 4.06
CA GLU A 37 7.25 10.01 5.30
C GLU A 37 6.23 11.14 5.09
N GLN A 38 6.30 11.90 3.98
CA GLN A 38 5.34 12.96 3.68
C GLN A 38 3.93 12.41 3.40
N ALA A 39 3.83 11.28 2.70
CA ALA A 39 2.55 10.58 2.53
C ALA A 39 1.97 10.14 3.88
N GLY A 40 2.85 9.69 4.80
CA GLY A 40 2.48 9.41 6.19
C GLY A 40 1.92 10.64 6.92
N GLU A 41 2.52 11.81 6.73
CA GLU A 41 2.03 13.06 7.33
C GLU A 41 0.65 13.46 6.78
N ALA A 42 0.42 13.31 5.48
CA ALA A 42 -0.89 13.57 4.86
C ALA A 42 -1.97 12.58 5.32
N LEU A 43 -1.57 11.37 5.69
CA LEU A 43 -2.45 10.29 6.16
C LEU A 43 -2.44 10.14 7.69
N LYS A 44 -1.87 11.09 8.43
CA LYS A 44 -1.59 10.92 9.87
C LYS A 44 -2.85 10.73 10.72
N HIS A 45 -3.97 11.29 10.27
CA HIS A 45 -5.27 11.26 10.95
C HIS A 45 -6.25 10.23 10.37
N GLU A 46 -5.85 9.46 9.36
CA GLU A 46 -6.67 8.36 8.84
C GLU A 46 -6.59 7.18 9.81
N LYS A 47 -7.73 6.68 10.29
CA LYS A 47 -7.76 5.56 11.23
C LYS A 47 -7.78 4.24 10.47
N PHE A 48 -6.60 3.80 10.04
CA PHE A 48 -6.47 2.48 9.41
C PHE A 48 -6.82 1.38 10.41
N THR A 49 -7.61 0.41 9.97
CA THR A 49 -7.91 -0.82 10.72
C THR A 49 -7.11 -2.00 10.20
N PHE A 50 -6.68 -1.94 8.94
CA PHE A 50 -5.84 -2.94 8.29
C PHE A 50 -4.81 -2.27 7.38
N ALA A 51 -3.64 -2.90 7.23
CA ALA A 51 -2.62 -2.51 6.27
C ALA A 51 -2.21 -3.74 5.45
N ILE A 52 -2.20 -3.60 4.12
CA ILE A 52 -1.79 -4.63 3.17
C ILE A 52 -0.76 -4.03 2.23
N SER A 53 0.26 -4.80 1.86
CA SER A 53 1.26 -4.34 0.90
C SER A 53 1.66 -5.46 -0.05
N SER A 54 2.13 -5.09 -1.24
CA SER A 54 3.00 -6.00 -1.98
C SER A 54 4.22 -6.32 -1.13
N ASP A 55 4.63 -7.58 -1.18
CA ASP A 55 5.77 -8.14 -0.47
C ASP A 55 7.15 -7.61 -0.94
N LEU A 56 7.22 -6.79 -1.98
CA LEU A 56 8.48 -6.20 -2.45
C LEU A 56 9.01 -5.14 -1.47
N THR A 57 10.33 -5.03 -1.33
CA THR A 57 10.95 -4.18 -0.31
C THR A 57 10.55 -2.71 -0.44
N ARG A 58 10.41 -2.19 -1.66
CA ARG A 58 9.96 -0.80 -1.89
C ARG A 58 8.57 -0.51 -1.36
N THR A 59 7.62 -1.42 -1.52
CA THR A 59 6.24 -1.25 -1.03
C THR A 59 6.16 -1.46 0.48
N MET A 60 6.84 -2.48 1.00
CA MET A 60 6.92 -2.74 2.44
C MET A 60 7.56 -1.58 3.21
N THR A 61 8.67 -1.03 2.71
CA THR A 61 9.34 0.11 3.33
C THR A 61 8.46 1.35 3.28
N THR A 62 7.78 1.59 2.15
CA THR A 62 6.82 2.70 2.02
C THR A 62 5.68 2.58 3.03
N ALA A 63 5.07 1.40 3.17
CA ALA A 63 3.99 1.15 4.12
C ALA A 63 4.42 1.41 5.57
N LYS A 64 5.61 0.92 5.96
CA LYS A 64 6.18 1.16 7.29
C LYS A 64 6.40 2.65 7.56
N LEU A 65 6.93 3.39 6.61
CA LEU A 65 7.19 4.83 6.76
C LEU A 65 5.89 5.63 6.85
N ILE A 66 4.87 5.30 6.06
CA ILE A 66 3.53 5.91 6.16
C ILE A 66 2.95 5.68 7.57
N LEU A 67 2.91 4.42 8.02
CA LEU A 67 2.32 4.06 9.31
C LEU A 67 3.11 4.64 10.49
N SER A 68 4.42 4.82 10.37
CA SER A 68 5.25 5.45 11.42
C SER A 68 4.87 6.90 11.72
N ARG A 69 4.16 7.58 10.80
CA ARG A 69 3.66 8.95 10.97
C ARG A 69 2.19 9.00 11.39
N ASN A 70 1.49 7.86 11.39
CA ASN A 70 0.08 7.78 11.72
C ASN A 70 -0.15 7.73 13.23
N ILE A 71 -0.99 8.63 13.75
CA ILE A 71 -1.14 8.81 15.21
C ILE A 71 -1.82 7.60 15.89
N TYR A 72 -2.68 6.89 15.16
CA TYR A 72 -3.36 5.70 15.67
C TYR A 72 -2.44 4.49 15.67
N PHE A 73 -1.56 4.38 14.67
CA PHE A 73 -0.56 3.32 14.61
C PHE A 73 0.49 3.44 15.72
N VAL A 74 0.92 4.66 16.06
CA VAL A 74 1.89 4.88 17.15
C VAL A 74 1.35 4.41 18.50
N THR A 75 0.04 4.52 18.71
CA THR A 75 -0.62 4.10 19.97
C THR A 75 -1.07 2.66 19.96
N ASN A 76 -1.43 2.11 18.79
CA ASN A 76 -1.83 0.72 18.61
C ASN A 76 -1.27 0.16 17.30
N PRO A 77 -0.03 -0.37 17.32
CA PRO A 77 0.61 -0.92 16.13
C PRO A 77 -0.19 -2.09 15.55
N MET A 78 -0.38 -2.10 14.24
CA MET A 78 -0.98 -3.23 13.51
C MET A 78 0.06 -3.93 12.63
N GLU A 79 -0.16 -5.20 12.34
CA GLU A 79 0.65 -5.93 11.38
C GLU A 79 0.36 -5.44 9.95
N ILE A 80 1.41 -5.38 9.12
CA ILE A 80 1.27 -5.15 7.68
C ILE A 80 1.22 -6.51 7.01
N CYS A 81 0.04 -6.92 6.53
CA CYS A 81 -0.12 -8.15 5.78
C CYS A 81 0.50 -8.00 4.39
N THR A 82 1.11 -9.06 3.88
CA THR A 82 1.64 -9.10 2.51
C THR A 82 0.77 -9.92 1.59
N ASP A 83 0.56 -9.46 0.36
CA ASP A 83 -0.13 -10.23 -0.68
C ASP A 83 0.62 -10.09 -2.03
N PHE A 84 1.07 -11.23 -2.57
CA PHE A 84 1.83 -11.28 -3.83
C PHE A 84 1.01 -10.76 -5.02
N ARG A 85 -0.32 -10.83 -4.95
CA ARG A 85 -1.22 -10.32 -6.00
C ARG A 85 -1.15 -8.81 -6.13
N LEU A 86 -0.55 -8.10 -5.16
CA LEU A 86 -0.33 -6.65 -5.21
C LEU A 86 0.98 -6.25 -5.89
N ARG A 87 1.80 -7.21 -6.38
CA ARG A 87 3.07 -6.92 -7.07
C ARG A 87 2.85 -6.13 -8.37
N GLU A 88 3.92 -5.50 -8.87
CA GLU A 88 3.89 -4.86 -10.18
C GLU A 88 3.74 -5.90 -11.31
N GLN A 89 3.40 -5.49 -12.53
CA GLN A 89 3.47 -6.36 -13.71
C GLN A 89 4.84 -7.05 -13.80
N HIS A 90 4.88 -8.37 -14.00
CA HIS A 90 6.13 -9.08 -14.29
C HIS A 90 6.59 -8.84 -15.74
N PHE A 91 7.80 -8.28 -15.93
CA PHE A 91 8.30 -7.92 -17.26
C PHE A 91 9.15 -9.00 -17.95
N GLY A 92 9.19 -10.22 -17.39
CA GLY A 92 9.92 -11.34 -17.99
C GLY A 92 11.42 -11.07 -18.03
N ASN A 93 12.05 -11.27 -19.19
CA ASN A 93 13.49 -11.09 -19.38
C ASN A 93 13.94 -9.61 -19.32
N PHE A 94 12.99 -8.67 -19.25
CA PHE A 94 13.26 -7.25 -19.14
C PHE A 94 13.47 -6.77 -17.71
N GLU A 95 13.13 -7.60 -16.72
CA GLU A 95 13.43 -7.34 -15.31
C GLU A 95 14.88 -6.86 -15.10
N ASP A 96 15.04 -5.77 -14.33
CA ASP A 96 16.30 -5.07 -14.08
C ASP A 96 17.04 -4.55 -15.33
N LYS A 97 16.44 -4.57 -16.53
CA LYS A 97 17.06 -3.97 -17.72
C LYS A 97 16.72 -2.49 -17.83
N SER A 98 17.60 -1.74 -18.49
CA SER A 98 17.35 -0.33 -18.81
C SER A 98 16.05 -0.18 -19.62
N LEU A 99 15.24 0.83 -19.31
CA LEU A 99 14.02 1.18 -20.06
C LEU A 99 14.30 1.57 -21.52
N ASN A 100 15.55 1.87 -21.87
CA ASN A 100 15.94 2.31 -23.21
C ASN A 100 16.23 1.14 -24.18
N ILE A 101 16.20 -0.11 -23.71
CA ILE A 101 16.40 -1.25 -24.63
C ILE A 101 15.14 -1.49 -25.47
N PRO A 102 15.27 -1.93 -26.73
CA PRO A 102 14.12 -2.32 -27.54
C PRO A 102 13.31 -3.42 -26.87
N VAL A 103 12.01 -3.18 -26.65
CA VAL A 103 11.10 -4.15 -26.05
C VAL A 103 10.79 -5.28 -27.03
N LYS A 104 10.76 -6.51 -26.52
CA LYS A 104 10.41 -7.72 -27.27
C LYS A 104 9.21 -8.38 -26.60
N TYR A 105 8.21 -8.69 -27.41
CA TYR A 105 6.99 -9.34 -26.96
C TYR A 105 6.98 -10.80 -27.39
N ALA A 106 6.47 -11.67 -26.52
CA ALA A 106 6.24 -13.07 -26.86
C ALA A 106 4.98 -13.22 -27.74
N ILE A 107 3.97 -12.39 -27.49
CA ILE A 107 2.68 -12.41 -28.19
C ILE A 107 2.21 -10.96 -28.38
N THR A 108 1.74 -10.64 -29.58
CA THR A 108 1.15 -9.34 -29.94
C THR A 108 -0.22 -9.55 -30.58
N PRO A 109 -1.26 -9.87 -29.80
CA PRO A 109 -2.61 -10.07 -30.31
C PRO A 109 -3.28 -8.73 -30.69
N PRO A 110 -4.44 -8.74 -31.37
CA PRO A 110 -5.16 -7.51 -31.73
C PRO A 110 -5.57 -6.65 -30.53
N ASP A 111 -5.89 -7.27 -29.39
CA ASP A 111 -6.15 -6.56 -28.14
C ASP A 111 -4.83 -6.22 -27.44
N PRO A 112 -4.46 -4.93 -27.30
CA PRO A 112 -3.22 -4.53 -26.65
C PRO A 112 -3.10 -4.99 -25.18
N ARG A 113 -4.23 -5.23 -24.50
CA ARG A 113 -4.22 -5.70 -23.09
C ARG A 113 -3.65 -7.10 -22.93
N LEU A 114 -3.65 -7.89 -24.00
CA LEU A 114 -3.15 -9.27 -24.03
C LEU A 114 -1.69 -9.37 -24.50
N ILE A 115 -1.01 -8.25 -24.78
CA ILE A 115 0.42 -8.24 -25.12
C ILE A 115 1.24 -8.73 -23.91
N LYS A 116 2.16 -9.67 -24.15
CA LYS A 116 3.10 -10.18 -23.12
C LYS A 116 4.54 -9.96 -23.53
N PHE A 117 5.37 -9.55 -22.57
CA PHE A 117 6.82 -9.48 -22.72
C PHE A 117 7.42 -10.88 -22.95
N VAL A 118 8.58 -10.95 -23.60
CA VAL A 118 9.37 -12.20 -23.64
C VAL A 118 9.92 -12.52 -22.26
N GLY A 119 9.81 -13.78 -21.86
CA GLY A 119 10.39 -14.32 -20.63
C GLY A 119 9.38 -15.13 -19.83
N GLU A 120 9.91 -16.07 -19.05
CA GLU A 120 9.09 -16.88 -18.14
C GLU A 120 8.36 -15.99 -17.13
N GLY A 121 7.09 -16.29 -16.86
CA GLY A 121 6.26 -15.56 -15.92
C GLY A 121 5.85 -14.14 -16.36
N ALA A 122 6.20 -13.68 -17.56
CA ALA A 122 5.79 -12.36 -18.06
C ALA A 122 4.26 -12.20 -18.06
N GLU A 123 3.81 -11.06 -17.55
CA GLU A 123 2.40 -10.70 -17.48
C GLU A 123 2.01 -9.74 -18.61
N SER A 124 0.77 -9.83 -19.05
CA SER A 124 0.05 -8.80 -19.81
C SER A 124 -0.74 -7.92 -18.86
N LEU A 125 -1.26 -6.78 -19.34
CA LEU A 125 -2.18 -5.96 -18.54
C LEU A 125 -3.44 -6.73 -18.13
N GLN A 126 -3.90 -7.66 -18.97
CA GLN A 126 -5.05 -8.51 -18.65
C GLN A 126 -4.73 -9.50 -17.52
N ASP A 127 -3.51 -10.04 -17.44
CA ASP A 127 -3.12 -10.91 -16.31
C ASP A 127 -3.12 -10.11 -14.99
N VAL A 128 -2.57 -8.89 -15.00
CA VAL A 128 -2.58 -7.98 -13.84
C VAL A 128 -4.01 -7.64 -13.42
N PHE A 129 -4.89 -7.33 -14.38
CA PHE A 129 -6.32 -7.11 -14.13
C PHE A 129 -7.01 -8.32 -13.48
N ASN A 130 -6.72 -9.52 -13.97
CA ASN A 130 -7.33 -10.74 -13.46
C ASN A 130 -6.94 -10.95 -11.99
N ARG A 131 -5.66 -10.82 -11.63
CA ARG A 131 -5.26 -10.96 -10.21
C ARG A 131 -5.75 -9.82 -9.32
N ALA A 132 -5.86 -8.60 -9.85
CA ALA A 132 -6.48 -7.50 -9.13
C ALA A 132 -7.97 -7.77 -8.86
N THR A 133 -8.68 -8.35 -9.84
CA THR A 133 -10.08 -8.77 -9.70
C THR A 133 -10.22 -9.84 -8.61
N THR A 134 -9.39 -10.88 -8.63
CA THR A 134 -9.40 -11.92 -7.57
C THR A 134 -9.13 -11.33 -6.19
N PHE A 135 -8.15 -10.43 -6.07
CA PHE A 135 -7.87 -9.74 -4.81
C PHE A 135 -9.07 -8.92 -4.31
N ILE A 136 -9.72 -8.15 -5.20
CA ILE A 136 -10.92 -7.35 -4.86
C ILE A 136 -12.07 -8.26 -4.43
N SER A 137 -12.35 -9.34 -5.17
CA SER A 137 -13.43 -10.27 -4.84
C SER A 137 -13.22 -10.87 -3.45
N ASP A 138 -12.02 -11.38 -3.16
CA ASP A 138 -11.70 -11.91 -1.82
C ASP A 138 -11.86 -10.84 -0.75
N LEU A 139 -11.34 -9.63 -0.98
CA LEU A 139 -11.43 -8.52 -0.03
C LEU A 139 -12.89 -8.18 0.31
N LEU A 140 -13.74 -8.08 -0.72
CA LEU A 140 -15.16 -7.76 -0.56
C LEU A 140 -15.92 -8.90 0.13
N THR A 141 -15.64 -10.16 -0.21
CA THR A 141 -16.25 -11.32 0.44
C THR A 141 -15.92 -11.37 1.93
N HIS A 142 -14.64 -11.21 2.31
CA HIS A 142 -14.25 -11.18 3.73
C HIS A 142 -14.89 -10.01 4.48
N TYR A 143 -14.99 -8.84 3.84
CA TYR A 143 -15.66 -7.69 4.42
C TYR A 143 -17.18 -7.92 4.62
N GLN A 144 -17.86 -8.55 3.65
CA GLN A 144 -19.28 -8.92 3.77
C GLN A 144 -19.52 -9.91 4.91
N GLN A 145 -18.72 -10.98 4.99
CA GLN A 145 -18.82 -11.98 6.06
C GLN A 145 -18.61 -11.36 7.44
N ARG A 146 -17.59 -10.52 7.59
CA ARG A 146 -17.33 -9.82 8.86
C ARG A 146 -18.45 -8.87 9.23
N ARG A 147 -19.07 -8.19 8.26
CA ARG A 147 -20.24 -7.33 8.51
C ARG A 147 -21.44 -8.08 9.07
N GLN A 148 -21.71 -9.29 8.58
CA GLN A 148 -22.86 -10.10 9.05
C GLN A 148 -22.71 -10.54 10.51
N GLN A 149 -21.49 -10.57 11.04
CA GLN A 149 -21.19 -11.01 12.40
C GLN A 149 -21.23 -9.87 13.44
N ILE A 150 -21.38 -8.61 13.01
CA ILE A 150 -21.30 -7.43 13.90
C ILE A 150 -22.69 -6.85 14.16
N THR A 151 -23.11 -6.87 15.43
CA THR A 151 -24.44 -6.43 15.91
C THR A 151 -24.48 -4.98 16.43
N CYS A 152 -23.36 -4.26 16.47
CA CYS A 152 -23.28 -2.90 17.03
C CYS A 152 -22.64 -1.89 16.06
N GLN A 153 -22.94 -0.60 16.24
CA GLN A 153 -22.41 0.53 15.47
C GLN A 153 -20.88 0.64 15.60
N GLN A 154 -20.13 -0.11 14.81
CA GLN A 154 -18.68 0.03 14.69
C GLN A 154 -18.32 0.96 13.53
N GLU A 155 -17.22 1.70 13.69
CA GLU A 155 -16.59 2.47 12.61
C GLU A 155 -16.32 1.58 11.39
N TYR A 156 -16.50 2.16 10.21
CA TYR A 156 -16.26 1.48 8.95
C TYR A 156 -14.77 1.11 8.81
N PRO A 157 -14.43 -0.12 8.35
CA PRO A 157 -13.03 -0.49 8.17
C PRO A 157 -12.38 0.39 7.11
N HIS A 158 -11.13 0.79 7.40
CA HIS A 158 -10.31 1.59 6.51
C HIS A 158 -8.99 0.87 6.29
N ILE A 159 -8.74 0.48 5.04
CA ILE A 159 -7.59 -0.33 4.65
C ILE A 159 -6.56 0.55 3.94
N LEU A 160 -5.32 0.52 4.43
CA LEU A 160 -4.16 1.01 3.69
C LEU A 160 -3.64 -0.10 2.77
N ILE A 161 -3.48 0.18 1.48
CA ILE A 161 -2.87 -0.70 0.49
C ILE A 161 -1.65 0.01 -0.10
N VAL A 162 -0.48 -0.64 -0.12
CA VAL A 162 0.72 -0.06 -0.77
C VAL A 162 1.21 -0.97 -1.90
N SER A 163 1.26 -0.44 -3.12
CA SER A 163 1.50 -1.19 -4.36
C SER A 163 2.26 -0.35 -5.42
N HIS A 164 2.07 -0.64 -6.71
CA HIS A 164 2.87 -0.18 -7.85
C HIS A 164 1.98 0.42 -8.94
N SER A 165 2.57 1.07 -9.94
CA SER A 165 1.82 1.91 -10.88
C SER A 165 0.83 1.13 -11.74
N ILE A 166 1.28 0.05 -12.38
CA ILE A 166 0.43 -0.71 -13.30
C ILE A 166 -0.61 -1.49 -12.51
N PHE A 167 -0.22 -2.10 -11.39
CA PHE A 167 -1.18 -2.74 -10.51
C PHE A 167 -2.27 -1.79 -10.02
N ILE A 168 -1.94 -0.58 -9.54
CA ILE A 168 -2.96 0.37 -9.05
C ILE A 168 -3.92 0.74 -10.18
N ASN A 169 -3.43 0.96 -11.40
CA ASN A 169 -4.28 1.23 -12.55
C ASN A 169 -5.25 0.07 -12.83
N GLU A 170 -4.75 -1.16 -12.86
CA GLU A 170 -5.59 -2.33 -13.11
C GLU A 170 -6.50 -2.68 -11.93
N PHE A 171 -6.11 -2.35 -10.69
CA PHE A 171 -6.97 -2.41 -9.52
C PHE A 171 -8.15 -1.45 -9.64
N LEU A 172 -7.89 -0.18 -10.01
CA LEU A 172 -8.96 0.80 -10.23
C LEU A 172 -9.86 0.39 -11.40
N ASN A 173 -9.27 -0.11 -12.49
CA ASN A 173 -10.02 -0.65 -13.63
C ASN A 173 -10.90 -1.85 -13.24
N ALA A 174 -10.36 -2.82 -12.50
CA ALA A 174 -11.06 -3.99 -12.03
C ALA A 174 -12.19 -3.61 -11.07
N LEU A 175 -11.92 -2.70 -10.13
CA LEU A 175 -12.90 -2.22 -9.18
C LEU A 175 -14.05 -1.49 -9.87
N LEU A 176 -13.76 -0.70 -10.92
CA LEU A 176 -14.78 -0.01 -11.72
C LEU A 176 -15.53 -0.92 -12.70
N SER A 177 -14.93 -2.05 -13.09
CA SER A 177 -15.53 -3.06 -13.97
C SER A 177 -16.25 -4.17 -13.19
N HIS A 178 -16.17 -4.17 -11.86
CA HIS A 178 -16.71 -5.24 -11.02
C HIS A 178 -18.25 -5.22 -11.03
N LYS A 179 -18.86 -6.00 -11.95
CA LYS A 179 -20.25 -6.55 -12.11
C LYS A 179 -21.48 -5.76 -11.63
N THR A 180 -21.29 -4.59 -11.09
CA THR A 180 -22.21 -3.86 -10.25
C THR A 180 -21.79 -2.39 -10.32
N LEU A 181 -21.35 -1.88 -11.47
CA LEU A 181 -21.26 -0.44 -11.67
C LEU A 181 -22.00 -0.17 -12.96
N LEU A 182 -23.03 0.69 -12.91
CA LEU A 182 -23.63 1.27 -14.10
C LEU A 182 -22.61 2.21 -14.72
N ARG A 183 -21.59 1.63 -15.34
CA ARG A 183 -20.63 2.35 -16.15
C ARG A 183 -21.36 2.70 -17.43
N GLN A 184 -21.70 3.98 -17.60
CA GLN A 184 -21.75 4.53 -18.95
C GLN A 184 -20.40 4.17 -19.59
N GLN A 185 -20.44 3.40 -20.67
CA GLN A 185 -19.40 2.52 -21.27
C GLN A 185 -18.03 3.16 -21.62
N GLN A 186 -17.53 4.13 -20.86
CA GLN A 186 -16.28 4.81 -21.12
C GLN A 186 -15.10 3.97 -20.63
N PRO A 187 -14.18 3.50 -21.46
CA PRO A 187 -13.07 2.62 -21.08
C PRO A 187 -12.12 3.26 -20.05
N TRP A 188 -11.43 2.45 -19.24
CA TRP A 188 -10.51 2.98 -18.22
C TRP A 188 -9.27 3.48 -18.94
N GLN A 189 -8.89 4.72 -18.66
CA GLN A 189 -7.67 5.29 -19.20
C GLN A 189 -6.56 5.16 -18.17
N PHE A 190 -5.41 4.68 -18.61
CA PHE A 190 -4.23 4.58 -17.76
C PHE A 190 -3.84 5.97 -17.23
N VAL A 191 -3.62 6.06 -15.93
CA VAL A 191 -3.19 7.28 -15.24
C VAL A 191 -1.72 7.10 -14.82
N PRO A 192 -0.79 7.94 -15.32
CA PRO A 192 0.56 8.00 -14.80
C PRO A 192 0.55 8.39 -13.31
N LEU A 193 1.15 7.56 -12.47
CA LEU A 193 1.19 7.77 -11.03
C LEU A 193 2.54 8.31 -10.59
N HIS A 194 2.57 9.31 -9.72
CA HIS A 194 3.79 9.73 -9.04
C HIS A 194 4.15 8.74 -7.92
N ASN A 195 5.44 8.61 -7.57
CA ASN A 195 5.82 7.88 -6.36
C ASN A 195 5.08 8.47 -5.15
N THR A 196 4.49 7.61 -4.32
CA THR A 196 3.61 7.99 -3.19
C THR A 196 2.33 8.73 -3.54
N SER A 197 1.87 8.70 -4.80
CA SER A 197 0.52 9.17 -5.13
C SER A 197 -0.53 8.40 -4.34
N ILE A 198 -1.54 9.10 -3.83
CA ILE A 198 -2.59 8.55 -2.97
C ILE A 198 -3.94 8.52 -3.71
N PHE A 199 -4.61 7.38 -3.68
CA PHE A 199 -6.04 7.30 -3.94
C PHE A 199 -6.77 6.94 -2.65
N THR A 200 -7.90 7.58 -2.40
CA THR A 200 -8.80 7.22 -1.30
C THR A 200 -10.18 7.00 -1.87
N LEU A 201 -10.74 5.81 -1.66
CA LEU A 201 -12.00 5.35 -2.20
C LEU A 201 -12.92 4.93 -1.05
N ARG A 202 -14.22 5.15 -1.19
CA ARG A 202 -15.26 4.54 -0.34
C ARG A 202 -16.08 3.61 -1.19
N VAL A 203 -16.13 2.34 -0.78
CA VAL A 203 -16.92 1.29 -1.40
C VAL A 203 -18.15 1.06 -0.54
N HIS A 204 -19.31 1.32 -1.11
CA HIS A 204 -20.60 1.08 -0.46
C HIS A 204 -21.09 -0.29 -0.89
N PRO A 205 -21.17 -1.26 0.04
CA PRO A 205 -21.70 -2.58 -0.29
C PRO A 205 -23.16 -2.43 -0.73
N CYS A 206 -23.51 -3.15 -1.79
CA CYS A 206 -24.89 -3.30 -2.21
C CYS A 206 -25.63 -4.30 -1.32
N ASP A 207 -26.97 -4.18 -1.27
CA ASP A 207 -27.85 -5.28 -0.87
C ASP A 207 -27.83 -6.35 -1.97
N ASP A 208 -27.25 -7.52 -1.69
CA ASP A 208 -27.14 -8.63 -2.65
C ASP A 208 -28.53 -9.10 -3.15
N HIS A 209 -29.61 -8.80 -2.41
CA HIS A 209 -30.98 -9.12 -2.82
C HIS A 209 -31.55 -8.18 -3.89
N LYS A 210 -30.99 -6.98 -4.05
CA LYS A 210 -31.52 -5.95 -4.96
C LYS A 210 -30.79 -5.85 -6.30
N GLN A 211 -29.71 -6.63 -6.51
CA GLN A 211 -28.87 -6.56 -7.72
C GLN A 211 -28.43 -5.13 -8.08
N GLU A 212 -28.31 -4.22 -7.11
CA GLU A 212 -27.89 -2.85 -7.40
C GLU A 212 -26.36 -2.76 -7.60
N PRO A 213 -25.89 -1.76 -8.34
CA PRO A 213 -24.47 -1.51 -8.47
C PRO A 213 -23.76 -1.15 -7.13
N LEU A 214 -22.58 -1.72 -6.85
CA LEU A 214 -21.55 -1.20 -5.95
C LEU A 214 -21.35 0.29 -6.23
N ARG A 215 -21.65 1.15 -5.25
CA ARG A 215 -21.35 2.57 -5.35
C ARG A 215 -19.94 2.83 -4.84
N ILE A 216 -19.15 3.54 -5.64
CA ILE A 216 -17.79 3.96 -5.30
C ILE A 216 -17.72 5.48 -5.27
N GLU A 217 -17.20 6.03 -4.16
CA GLU A 217 -16.87 7.45 -4.06
C GLU A 217 -15.36 7.62 -4.06
N VAL A 218 -14.85 8.46 -4.96
CA VAL A 218 -13.43 8.82 -5.00
C VAL A 218 -13.23 10.07 -4.16
N ILE A 219 -12.51 9.95 -3.05
CA ILE A 219 -12.21 11.04 -2.12
C ILE A 219 -10.88 11.72 -2.46
N ARG A 220 -9.86 10.92 -2.77
CA ARG A 220 -8.57 11.39 -3.31
C ARG A 220 -8.30 10.67 -4.61
N ASN A 221 -7.96 11.42 -5.66
CA ASN A 221 -7.67 10.90 -6.99
C ASN A 221 -6.24 11.29 -7.38
N ASN A 222 -5.32 10.31 -7.41
CA ASN A 222 -3.90 10.53 -7.71
C ASN A 222 -3.30 11.73 -6.93
N TYR A 223 -3.64 11.84 -5.63
CA TYR A 223 -3.28 12.97 -4.78
C TYR A 223 -1.77 12.98 -4.47
N VAL A 224 -1.14 14.14 -4.65
CA VAL A 224 0.31 14.32 -4.54
C VAL A 224 0.73 15.60 -3.81
N GLU A 225 -0.19 16.36 -3.23
CA GLU A 225 0.14 17.67 -2.65
C GLU A 225 1.09 17.56 -1.44
N HIS A 226 1.16 16.40 -0.78
CA HIS A 226 2.14 16.12 0.27
C HIS A 226 3.59 16.17 -0.23
N LEU A 227 3.80 16.15 -1.54
CA LEU A 227 5.11 16.29 -2.18
C LEU A 227 5.46 17.76 -2.44
N ASN A 228 4.53 18.70 -2.24
CA ASN A 228 4.78 20.11 -2.50
C ASN A 228 5.89 20.64 -1.59
N GLY A 229 6.92 21.23 -2.20
CA GLY A 229 8.09 21.74 -1.49
C GLY A 229 9.08 20.66 -1.02
N LEU A 230 8.84 19.38 -1.32
CA LEU A 230 9.80 18.33 -1.01
C LEU A 230 11.00 18.38 -1.97
N ILE A 231 12.19 18.65 -1.44
CA ILE A 231 13.42 18.83 -2.23
C ILE A 231 14.33 17.61 -2.05
N ARG A 232 14.85 17.07 -3.16
CA ARG A 232 15.88 16.03 -3.13
C ARG A 232 17.17 16.57 -2.52
N GLN A 233 17.70 15.86 -1.53
CA GLN A 233 19.01 16.17 -0.94
C GLN A 233 20.13 16.02 -1.97
N GLN A 234 21.00 17.04 -2.03
CA GLN A 234 22.13 17.12 -2.95
C GLN A 234 23.30 16.20 -2.55
N GLY A 235 24.35 16.17 -3.37
CA GLY A 235 25.58 15.42 -3.08
C GLY A 235 25.41 13.89 -3.15
N GLY A 236 24.43 13.39 -3.91
CA GLY A 236 24.14 11.97 -4.04
C GLY A 236 23.35 11.36 -2.89
N ILE A 237 23.17 12.07 -1.77
CA ILE A 237 22.50 11.57 -0.57
C ILE A 237 21.06 11.17 -0.88
N GLY A 238 20.29 12.03 -1.57
CA GLY A 238 18.90 11.73 -1.91
C GLY A 238 18.72 10.54 -2.85
N SER A 239 19.76 10.18 -3.61
CA SER A 239 19.74 9.09 -4.59
C SER A 239 20.36 7.79 -4.06
N ALA A 240 20.99 7.83 -2.89
CA ALA A 240 21.53 6.65 -2.22
C ALA A 240 20.42 5.73 -1.71
N VAL A 241 20.76 4.46 -1.52
CA VAL A 241 19.87 3.45 -0.92
C VAL A 241 19.44 3.91 0.47
N TYR A 242 18.14 3.87 0.73
CA TYR A 242 17.62 4.11 2.07
C TYR A 242 17.90 2.92 2.98
N ASP A 243 18.63 3.16 4.06
CA ASP A 243 18.85 2.18 5.12
C ASP A 243 17.88 2.42 6.28
N ILE A 244 16.96 1.48 6.50
CA ILE A 244 15.98 1.52 7.58
C ILE A 244 16.62 1.49 8.98
N LYS A 245 17.86 1.00 9.09
CA LYS A 245 18.61 0.97 10.36
C LYS A 245 19.28 2.31 10.65
N GLN A 246 19.42 3.17 9.64
CA GLN A 246 20.05 4.47 9.80
C GLN A 246 19.16 5.39 10.63
N LYS A 247 19.70 5.84 11.76
CA LYS A 247 19.02 6.76 12.68
C LYS A 247 19.44 8.21 12.41
N LYS A 248 18.48 9.14 12.45
CA LYS A 248 18.77 10.57 12.42
C LYS A 248 19.54 10.95 13.68
N ILE A 249 20.52 11.84 13.59
CA ILE A 249 21.29 12.30 14.77
C ILE A 249 20.37 12.90 15.85
N SER A 250 19.24 13.51 15.44
CA SER A 250 18.22 14.00 16.37
C SER A 250 17.64 12.90 17.28
N SER A 251 17.57 11.65 16.81
CA SER A 251 17.11 10.52 17.62
C SER A 251 18.11 10.13 18.72
N PHE A 252 19.40 10.47 18.56
CA PHE A 252 20.40 10.32 19.63
C PHE A 252 20.12 11.29 20.78
N PHE A 253 19.60 12.49 20.47
CA PHE A 253 19.31 13.53 21.44
C PHE A 253 17.87 13.50 22.00
N GLN A 254 17.01 12.62 21.51
CA GLN A 254 15.67 12.44 22.08
C GLN A 254 15.77 11.67 23.41
N LYS A 255 15.24 12.27 24.50
CA LYS A 255 15.13 11.59 25.81
C LYS A 255 14.35 10.28 25.63
N LYS A 256 14.96 9.15 26.00
CA LYS A 256 14.22 7.88 26.16
C LYS A 256 13.10 8.13 27.17
N GLN A 257 11.84 8.07 26.75
CA GLN A 257 10.74 7.95 27.69
C GLN A 257 10.94 6.63 28.43
N GLN A 258 11.31 6.72 29.71
CA GLN A 258 11.30 5.56 30.60
C GLN A 258 9.85 5.11 30.74
N ASN A 259 9.52 3.93 30.22
CA ASN A 259 8.30 3.23 30.63
C ASN A 259 8.46 2.90 32.12
N SER A 260 7.93 3.76 32.98
CA SER A 260 7.77 3.48 34.39
C SER A 260 6.77 2.34 34.53
N ARG A 261 7.26 1.09 34.58
CA ARG A 261 6.53 0.00 35.21
C ARG A 261 6.32 0.40 36.68
N ILE A 262 5.12 0.88 36.99
CA ILE A 262 4.65 0.99 38.36
C ILE A 262 4.53 -0.45 38.86
N VAL A 263 5.55 -0.94 39.54
CA VAL A 263 5.45 -2.14 40.38
C VAL A 263 4.79 -1.67 41.67
N THR A 264 3.49 -1.88 41.79
CA THR A 264 2.79 -1.72 43.05
C THR A 264 3.31 -2.75 44.05
N LYS A 265 4.19 -2.32 44.96
CA LYS A 265 4.42 -3.00 46.23
C LYS A 265 3.12 -2.94 47.04
N ARG A 266 2.39 -4.03 47.09
CA ARG A 266 1.46 -4.35 48.17
C ARG A 266 1.60 -5.83 48.47
N GLU A 267 2.37 -6.13 49.51
CA GLU A 267 2.18 -7.27 50.41
C GLU A 267 3.28 -7.18 51.49
N ILE A 268 3.00 -6.35 52.50
CA ILE A 268 3.53 -6.51 53.87
C ILE A 268 2.35 -6.15 54.79
N MET A 269 1.75 -7.19 55.37
CA MET A 269 1.15 -7.29 56.71
C MET A 269 1.24 -8.80 57.01
N GLU A 270 2.16 -9.28 57.85
CA GLU A 270 1.96 -9.49 59.31
C GLU A 270 0.57 -10.11 59.57
N ASP A 271 0.45 -11.32 60.12
CA ASP A 271 0.92 -11.73 61.45
C ASP A 271 0.66 -13.27 61.66
N PRO A 272 0.77 -13.87 62.87
CA PRO A 272 1.95 -14.44 63.52
C PRO A 272 1.90 -15.98 63.67
N MET A 273 2.93 -16.52 64.32
CA MET A 273 3.05 -17.88 64.86
C MET A 273 1.78 -18.45 65.52
N ASP A 274 1.55 -19.75 65.36
CA ASP A 274 1.27 -20.67 66.49
C ASP A 274 1.58 -22.15 66.14
N GLU A 275 2.18 -22.78 67.15
CA GLU A 275 2.46 -24.18 67.53
C GLU A 275 1.96 -25.36 66.65
N ASP A 276 2.90 -26.23 66.23
CA ASP A 276 3.10 -27.61 66.75
C ASP A 276 4.40 -28.25 66.21
#